data_AF-A0A3N1VAX1-F1
#
_entry.id   AF-A0A3N1VAX1-F1
#
_cell.length_a   1.000
_cell.length_b   1.000
_cell.length_c   1.000
_cell.angle_alpha   90.00
_cell.angle_beta   90.00
_cell.angle_gamma   90.00
#
_symmetry.space_group_name_H-M   'P 1'
#
loop_
_entity.id
_entity.type
_entity.pdbx_description
1 polymer ?
#
loop_
_entity_poly.entity_id
_entity_poly.type
_entity_poly.pdbx_seq_one_letter_code
_entity_poly.pdbx_strand_id
1 'polypeptide(L)'
;MGRLWDKYMGTLPATSGAAALPTTELRAALLGLDGAGVVFGVREAGGGGADLVAEWKVLEPATGSGLGRRQVQRTFKIWMRFVPAEREVRAMDEQWAVTLAGPAPGRAVRRERGRGPIRSVQKQWTLERGPDGRRRKVETFSLDTRDMKDPLRKAVVGSGWGWRGVLKL
;
A
#
# COMPACT_ATOMS: atom_id res chain seq x y z
N MET A 1 -23.23 -9.87 -6.19
CA MET A 1 -22.28 -8.88 -6.74
C MET A 1 -21.46 -9.56 -7.81
N GLY A 2 -21.29 -8.94 -8.98
CA GLY A 2 -20.71 -9.60 -10.16
C GLY A 2 -19.17 -9.62 -10.18
N ARG A 3 -18.60 -10.61 -10.88
CA ARG A 3 -17.15 -10.83 -11.07
C ARG A 3 -16.33 -9.59 -11.47
N LEU A 4 -16.95 -8.62 -12.16
CA LEU A 4 -16.31 -7.37 -12.55
C LEU A 4 -16.01 -6.46 -11.36
N TRP A 5 -16.92 -6.40 -10.38
CA TRP A 5 -16.77 -5.60 -9.18
C TRP A 5 -15.71 -6.20 -8.24
N ASP A 6 -15.67 -7.53 -8.15
CA ASP A 6 -14.65 -8.26 -7.42
C ASP A 6 -13.25 -8.03 -8.01
N LYS A 7 -13.13 -8.05 -9.35
CA LYS A 7 -11.88 -7.72 -10.04
C LYS A 7 -11.45 -6.27 -9.78
N TYR A 8 -12.39 -5.32 -9.78
CA TYR A 8 -12.11 -3.92 -9.50
C TYR A 8 -11.65 -3.68 -8.05
N MET A 9 -12.25 -4.38 -7.09
CA MET A 9 -11.85 -4.36 -5.68
C MET A 9 -10.60 -5.21 -5.39
N GLY A 10 -10.14 -5.97 -6.38
CA GLY A 10 -9.01 -6.89 -6.28
C GLY A 10 -9.25 -7.99 -5.25
N THR A 11 -10.49 -8.48 -5.18
CA THR A 11 -10.88 -9.65 -4.40
C THR A 11 -10.25 -10.90 -5.00
N LEU A 12 -9.67 -11.75 -4.15
CA LEU A 12 -9.08 -13.04 -4.50
C LEU A 12 -9.73 -14.14 -3.65
N PRO A 13 -10.17 -15.25 -4.26
CA PRO A 13 -10.72 -16.36 -3.51
C PRO A 13 -9.63 -17.03 -2.65
N ALA A 14 -10.05 -17.75 -1.61
CA ALA A 14 -9.16 -18.65 -0.89
C ALA A 14 -8.61 -19.74 -1.83
N THR A 15 -7.38 -20.20 -1.58
CA THR A 15 -6.78 -21.31 -2.34
C THR A 15 -7.61 -22.58 -2.13
N SER A 16 -8.17 -23.12 -3.20
CA SER A 16 -8.98 -24.35 -3.15
C SER A 16 -8.14 -25.55 -2.72
N GLY A 17 -8.55 -26.24 -1.66
CA GLY A 17 -7.93 -27.48 -1.18
C GLY A 17 -6.87 -27.32 -0.07
N ALA A 18 -6.48 -26.09 0.29
CA ALA A 18 -5.63 -25.84 1.44
C ALA A 18 -6.46 -25.68 2.72
N ALA A 19 -6.05 -26.30 3.82
CA ALA A 19 -6.61 -26.00 5.14
C ALA A 19 -6.24 -24.57 5.52
N ALA A 20 -7.23 -23.75 5.87
CA ALA A 20 -6.99 -22.37 6.29
C ALA A 20 -6.25 -22.37 7.63
N LEU A 21 -5.17 -21.60 7.72
CA LEU A 21 -4.47 -21.41 8.98
C LEU A 21 -5.40 -20.80 10.05
N PRO A 22 -5.21 -21.09 11.34
CA PRO A 22 -5.87 -20.38 12.42
C PRO A 22 -5.67 -18.86 12.29
N THR A 23 -6.66 -18.07 12.71
CA THR A 23 -6.61 -16.59 12.65
C THR A 23 -5.37 -16.02 13.35
N THR A 24 -4.91 -16.66 14.43
CA THR A 24 -3.70 -16.27 15.18
C THR A 24 -2.43 -16.44 14.35
N GLU A 25 -2.33 -17.53 13.59
CA GLU A 25 -1.19 -17.79 12.70
C GLU A 25 -1.21 -16.86 11.49
N LEU A 26 -2.37 -16.62 10.89
CA LEU A 26 -2.53 -15.63 9.82
C LEU A 26 -2.11 -14.23 10.30
N ARG A 27 -2.55 -13.84 11.51
CA ARG A 27 -2.17 -12.57 12.13
C ARG A 27 -0.65 -12.47 12.29
N ALA A 28 -0.01 -13.50 12.82
CA ALA A 28 1.44 -13.55 12.99
C ALA A 28 2.17 -13.46 11.63
N ALA A 29 1.68 -14.17 10.61
CA ALA A 29 2.25 -14.13 9.27
C ALA A 29 2.18 -12.73 8.64
N LEU A 30 1.06 -12.01 8.82
CA LEU A 30 0.90 -10.65 8.33
C LEU A 30 1.75 -9.63 9.09
N LEU A 31 1.83 -9.74 10.41
CA LEU A 31 2.72 -8.90 11.22
C LEU A 31 4.19 -9.15 10.89
N GLY A 32 4.57 -10.40 10.62
CA GLY A 32 5.91 -10.79 10.23
C GLY A 32 6.36 -10.34 8.83
N LEU A 33 5.48 -9.70 8.05
CA LEU A 33 5.91 -9.01 6.84
C LEU A 33 6.72 -7.76 7.17
N ASP A 34 6.51 -7.15 8.34
CA ASP A 34 7.33 -6.03 8.79
C ASP A 34 8.79 -6.49 8.95
N GLY A 35 9.71 -5.80 8.28
CA GLY A 35 11.13 -6.19 8.22
C GLY A 35 11.51 -7.21 7.14
N ALA A 36 10.57 -7.75 6.35
CA ALA A 36 10.84 -8.69 5.26
C ALA A 36 11.36 -8.03 3.96
N GLY A 37 11.99 -6.85 4.07
CA GLY A 37 12.42 -6.04 2.91
C GLY A 37 11.28 -5.39 2.13
N VAL A 38 10.06 -5.36 2.69
CA VAL A 38 8.92 -4.64 2.12
C VAL A 38 8.99 -3.14 2.41
N VAL A 39 8.28 -2.34 1.61
CA VAL A 39 8.28 -0.87 1.70
C VAL A 39 7.34 -0.30 2.77
N PHE A 40 6.62 -1.16 3.49
CA PHE A 40 5.53 -0.79 4.40
C PHE A 40 5.66 -1.54 5.74
N GLY A 41 5.07 -0.98 6.80
CA GLY A 41 4.96 -1.67 8.10
C GLY A 41 3.56 -2.24 8.30
N VAL A 42 3.44 -3.32 9.06
CA VAL A 42 2.14 -3.90 9.48
C VAL A 42 2.05 -3.84 10.99
N ARG A 43 0.92 -3.37 11.51
CA ARG A 43 0.69 -3.25 12.95
C ARG A 43 -0.75 -3.55 13.32
N GLU A 44 -0.97 -3.77 14.61
CA GLU A 44 -2.29 -3.86 15.22
C GLU A 44 -3.11 -2.59 14.94
N ALA A 45 -4.38 -2.79 14.59
CA ALA A 45 -5.32 -1.69 14.43
C ALA A 45 -5.93 -1.32 15.79
N GLY A 46 -5.70 -0.08 16.23
CA GLY A 46 -6.22 0.42 17.51
C GLY A 46 -7.71 0.82 17.50
N GLY A 47 -8.49 0.45 16.48
CA GLY A 47 -9.91 0.80 16.38
C GLY A 47 -10.47 0.78 14.94
N GLY A 48 -11.78 1.03 14.81
CA GLY A 48 -12.45 1.16 13.50
C GLY A 48 -12.84 -0.15 12.83
N GLY A 49 -12.97 -1.25 13.59
CA GLY A 49 -13.42 -2.55 13.10
C GLY A 49 -12.37 -3.33 12.29
N ALA A 50 -11.14 -2.83 12.20
CA ALA A 50 -10.01 -3.56 11.65
C ALA A 50 -9.27 -4.31 12.77
N ASP A 51 -8.64 -5.43 12.41
CA ASP A 51 -7.69 -6.15 13.25
C ASP A 51 -6.26 -5.64 13.03
N LEU A 52 -5.88 -5.44 11.77
CA LEU A 52 -4.54 -4.99 11.38
C LEU A 52 -4.62 -3.80 10.43
N VAL A 53 -3.54 -3.02 10.40
CA VAL A 53 -3.33 -1.98 9.38
C VAL A 53 -1.92 -2.08 8.84
N ALA A 54 -1.82 -2.19 7.51
CA ALA A 54 -0.57 -1.98 6.80
C ALA A 54 -0.46 -0.49 6.43
N GLU A 55 0.71 0.12 6.60
CA GLU A 55 0.94 1.54 6.37
C GLU A 55 2.24 1.77 5.58
N TRP A 56 2.15 2.55 4.51
CA TRP A 56 3.29 2.97 3.69
C TRP A 56 3.32 4.50 3.56
N LYS A 57 4.43 5.12 3.97
CA LYS A 57 4.67 6.56 3.78
C LYS A 57 5.67 6.78 2.65
N VAL A 58 5.30 7.63 1.71
CA VAL A 58 6.09 7.95 0.54
C VAL A 58 6.25 9.46 0.45
N LEU A 59 7.49 9.90 0.34
CA LEU A 59 7.80 11.28 0.04
C LEU A 59 8.12 11.38 -1.46
N GLU A 60 7.22 11.99 -2.22
CA GLU A 60 7.43 12.16 -3.66
C GLU A 60 8.57 13.15 -3.92
N PRO A 61 9.23 13.06 -5.08
CA PRO A 61 10.23 14.03 -5.50
C PRO A 61 9.67 15.46 -5.47
N ALA A 62 10.47 16.40 -4.97
CA ALA A 62 10.06 17.79 -4.94
C ALA A 62 9.98 18.36 -6.36
N THR A 63 9.01 19.23 -6.59
CA THR A 63 8.86 20.02 -7.82
C THR A 63 9.16 21.48 -7.51
N GLY A 64 9.73 22.21 -8.47
CA GLY A 64 10.15 23.60 -8.28
C GLY A 64 11.40 23.76 -7.38
N SER A 65 11.80 25.01 -7.12
CA SER A 65 12.98 25.36 -6.33
C SER A 65 12.70 26.58 -5.43
N GLY A 66 13.55 26.77 -4.41
CA GLY A 66 13.45 27.91 -3.48
C GLY A 66 12.06 28.02 -2.83
N LEU A 67 11.47 29.21 -2.88
CA LEU A 67 10.13 29.49 -2.33
C LEU A 67 8.99 28.83 -3.13
N GLY A 68 9.22 28.46 -4.39
CA GLY A 68 8.26 27.75 -5.24
C GLY A 68 8.28 26.23 -5.07
N ARG A 69 9.22 25.70 -4.26
CA ARG A 69 9.36 24.26 -4.02
C ARG A 69 8.09 23.68 -3.41
N ARG A 70 7.60 22.59 -3.99
CA ARG A 70 6.47 21.79 -3.48
C ARG A 70 6.86 20.33 -3.40
N GLN A 71 6.42 19.65 -2.35
CA GLN A 71 6.68 18.23 -2.16
C GLN A 71 5.43 17.55 -1.62
N VAL A 72 5.09 16.38 -2.13
CA VAL A 72 3.92 15.64 -1.68
C VAL A 72 4.36 14.49 -0.80
N GLN A 73 3.84 14.44 0.42
CA GLN A 73 3.92 13.27 1.28
C GLN A 73 2.63 12.48 1.17
N ARG A 74 2.70 11.25 0.63
CA ARG A 74 1.57 10.32 0.57
C ARG A 74 1.68 9.28 1.67
N THR A 75 0.55 8.92 2.25
CA THR A 75 0.41 7.78 3.16
C THR A 75 -0.66 6.86 2.62
N PHE A 76 -0.31 5.62 2.35
CA PHE A 76 -1.23 4.55 1.99
C PHE A 76 -1.48 3.68 3.20
N LYS A 77 -2.74 3.32 3.42
CA LYS A 77 -3.16 2.39 4.47
C LYS A 77 -4.04 1.32 3.87
N ILE A 78 -3.87 0.09 4.33
CA ILE A 78 -4.79 -1.01 4.05
C ILE A 78 -5.24 -1.54 5.40
N TRP A 79 -6.50 -1.27 5.72
CA TRP A 79 -7.15 -1.72 6.94
C TRP A 79 -7.70 -3.12 6.70
N MET A 80 -7.35 -4.08 7.55
CA MET A 80 -7.66 -5.50 7.37
C MET A 80 -8.49 -6.00 8.55
N ARG A 81 -9.60 -6.67 8.26
CA ARG A 81 -10.42 -7.38 9.24
C ARG A 81 -10.50 -8.86 8.90
N PHE A 82 -10.24 -9.71 9.88
CA PHE A 82 -10.41 -11.15 9.77
C PHE A 82 -11.89 -11.53 9.91
N VAL A 83 -12.38 -12.39 9.01
CA VAL A 83 -13.73 -12.95 9.07
C VAL A 83 -13.61 -14.48 9.07
N PRO A 84 -13.38 -15.11 10.23
CA PRO A 84 -13.11 -16.55 10.30
C PRO A 84 -14.24 -17.43 9.77
N ALA A 85 -15.50 -17.00 9.96
CA ALA A 85 -16.68 -17.72 9.46
C ALA A 85 -16.68 -17.84 7.92
N GLU A 86 -16.17 -16.82 7.22
CA GLU A 86 -16.08 -16.79 5.75
C GLU A 86 -14.69 -17.24 5.26
N ARG A 87 -13.71 -17.41 6.16
CA ARG A 87 -12.28 -17.61 5.85
C ARG A 87 -11.74 -16.52 4.92
N GLU A 88 -12.13 -15.28 5.17
CA GLU A 88 -11.76 -14.13 4.36
C GLU A 88 -11.15 -13.00 5.20
N VAL A 89 -10.25 -12.25 4.59
CA VAL A 89 -9.75 -10.96 5.09
C VAL A 89 -10.44 -9.86 4.29
N ARG A 90 -11.25 -9.05 4.97
CA ARG A 90 -11.84 -7.84 4.37
C ARG A 90 -10.83 -6.72 4.46
N ALA A 91 -10.50 -6.13 3.31
CA ALA A 91 -9.47 -5.11 3.18
C ALA A 91 -10.05 -3.81 2.62
N MET A 92 -9.84 -2.71 3.33
CA MET A 92 -10.24 -1.37 2.91
C MET A 92 -9.00 -0.50 2.73
N ASP A 93 -8.79 -0.01 1.52
CA ASP A 93 -7.70 0.93 1.25
C ASP A 93 -8.11 2.36 1.66
N GLU A 94 -7.14 3.10 2.18
CA GLU A 94 -7.24 4.52 2.49
C GLU A 94 -5.95 5.23 2.09
N GLN A 95 -6.07 6.45 1.56
CA GLN A 95 -4.94 7.27 1.15
C GLN A 95 -5.07 8.66 1.73
N TRP A 96 -3.95 9.22 2.17
CA TRP A 96 -3.81 10.60 2.58
C TRP A 96 -2.64 11.22 1.83
N ALA A 97 -2.80 12.45 1.35
CA ALA A 97 -1.71 13.21 0.75
C ALA A 97 -1.61 14.58 1.40
N VAL A 98 -0.40 15.00 1.73
CA VAL A 98 -0.09 16.33 2.26
C VAL A 98 0.90 16.99 1.32
N THR A 99 0.53 18.14 0.75
CA THR A 99 1.45 18.97 -0.03
C THR A 99 2.15 19.95 0.91
N LEU A 100 3.47 19.88 0.93
CA LEU A 100 4.38 20.76 1.66
C LEU A 100 4.95 21.80 0.69
N ALA A 101 5.01 23.07 1.10
CA ALA A 101 5.61 24.16 0.33
C ALA A 101 6.84 24.73 1.04
N GLY A 102 7.87 25.09 0.28
CA GLY A 102 9.10 25.70 0.78
C GLY A 102 10.23 24.71 1.14
N PRO A 103 11.31 25.21 1.78
CA PRO A 103 12.43 24.38 2.21
C PRO A 103 12.01 23.41 3.32
N ALA A 104 12.69 22.27 3.43
CA ALA A 104 12.39 21.25 4.44
C ALA A 104 12.51 21.85 5.87
N PRO A 105 11.58 21.53 6.80
CA PRO A 105 10.51 20.52 6.71
C PRO A 105 9.25 20.93 5.92
N GLY A 106 9.18 22.16 5.38
CA GLY A 106 8.08 22.65 4.53
C GLY A 106 6.78 22.95 5.28
N ARG A 107 5.94 23.84 4.74
CA ARG A 107 4.63 24.18 5.30
C ARG A 107 3.52 23.39 4.60
N ALA A 108 2.67 22.70 5.35
CA ALA A 108 1.49 22.04 4.79
C ALA A 108 0.52 23.06 4.19
N VAL A 109 0.28 22.98 2.88
CA VAL A 109 -0.59 23.89 2.12
C VAL A 109 -1.83 23.21 1.56
N ARG A 110 -1.82 21.88 1.43
CA ARG A 110 -2.95 21.10 0.92
C ARG A 110 -3.00 19.72 1.57
N ARG A 111 -4.21 19.23 1.83
CA ARG A 111 -4.47 17.89 2.34
C ARG A 111 -5.55 17.23 1.49
N GLU A 112 -5.31 16.01 1.04
CA GLU A 112 -6.27 15.19 0.32
C GLU A 112 -6.46 13.86 1.05
N ARG A 113 -7.65 13.29 0.92
CA ARG A 113 -7.99 11.99 1.46
C ARG A 113 -8.86 11.20 0.48
N GLY A 114 -8.51 9.94 0.27
CA GLY A 114 -9.24 8.99 -0.57
C GLY A 114 -9.49 7.66 0.13
N ARG A 115 -10.54 6.95 -0.28
CA ARG A 115 -10.90 5.60 0.17
C ARG A 115 -11.38 4.76 -1.01
N GLY A 116 -11.27 3.44 -0.89
CA GLY A 116 -11.62 2.49 -1.95
C GLY A 116 -10.40 2.07 -2.77
N PRO A 117 -10.56 1.31 -3.87
CA PRO A 117 -9.46 0.64 -4.54
C PRO A 117 -8.43 1.64 -5.10
N ILE A 118 -7.35 1.84 -4.35
CA ILE A 118 -6.32 2.84 -4.70
C ILE A 118 -5.24 2.19 -5.56
N ARG A 119 -5.12 2.64 -6.81
CA ARG A 119 -4.00 2.31 -7.69
C ARG A 119 -3.19 3.57 -7.95
N SER A 120 -1.95 3.61 -7.48
CA SER A 120 -1.01 4.68 -7.81
C SER A 120 0.24 4.05 -8.39
N VAL A 121 0.61 4.50 -9.60
CA VAL A 121 1.84 4.12 -10.29
C VAL A 121 2.53 5.42 -10.68
N GLN A 122 3.73 5.66 -10.15
CA GLN A 122 4.58 6.78 -10.52
C GLN A 122 6.01 6.31 -10.67
N LYS A 123 6.67 6.80 -11.72
CA LYS A 123 8.09 6.55 -11.98
C LYS A 123 8.76 7.83 -12.42
N GLN A 124 9.93 8.11 -11.86
CA GLN A 124 10.77 9.22 -12.30
C GLN A 124 12.13 8.68 -12.76
N TRP A 125 12.64 9.28 -13.83
CA TRP A 125 13.92 8.94 -14.43
C TRP A 125 14.79 10.19 -14.51
N THR A 126 16.09 10.05 -14.28
CA THR A 126 17.10 11.07 -14.54
C THR A 126 18.09 10.55 -15.58
N LEU A 127 18.61 11.45 -16.42
CA LEU A 127 19.69 11.12 -17.34
C LEU A 127 21.04 11.34 -16.64
N GLU A 128 21.78 10.27 -16.42
CA GLU A 128 23.14 10.32 -15.88
C GLU A 128 24.16 9.96 -16.96
N ARG A 129 25.39 10.47 -16.82
CA ARG A 129 26.49 10.10 -17.71
C ARG A 129 27.23 8.91 -17.08
N GLY A 130 27.26 7.78 -17.79
CA GLY A 130 27.98 6.60 -17.35
C GLY A 130 29.51 6.77 -17.45
N PRO A 131 30.29 5.82 -16.88
CA PRO A 131 31.75 5.82 -16.97
C PRO A 131 32.27 5.77 -18.41
N ASP A 132 31.45 5.27 -19.34
CA ASP A 132 31.67 5.19 -20.79
C ASP A 132 31.35 6.51 -21.53
N GLY A 133 30.99 7.58 -20.81
CA GLY A 133 30.58 8.86 -21.38
C GLY A 133 29.18 8.86 -21.99
N ARG A 134 28.48 7.72 -22.05
CA ARG A 134 27.13 7.60 -22.63
C ARG A 134 26.08 8.00 -21.61
N ARG A 135 25.00 8.64 -22.08
CA ARG A 135 23.84 8.95 -21.23
C ARG A 135 23.04 7.68 -20.95
N ARG A 136 22.73 7.43 -19.68
CA ARG A 136 21.89 6.33 -19.20
C ARG A 136 20.68 6.92 -18.48
N LYS A 137 19.50 6.34 -18.70
CA LYS A 137 18.32 6.65 -17.88
C LYS A 137 18.42 5.85 -16.59
N VAL A 138 18.44 6.53 -15.46
CA VAL A 138 18.46 5.95 -14.11
C VAL A 138 17.11 6.24 -13.46
N GLU A 139 16.44 5.20 -12.95
CA GLU A 139 15.19 5.38 -12.19
C GLU A 139 15.55 6.04 -10.85
N THR A 140 14.98 7.21 -10.58
CA THR A 140 15.25 7.96 -9.34
C THR A 140 14.10 7.90 -8.34
N PHE A 141 12.94 7.42 -8.78
CA PHE A 141 11.79 7.21 -7.91
C PHE A 141 10.82 6.19 -8.53
N SER A 142 10.31 5.28 -7.69
CA SER A 142 9.26 4.32 -8.03
C SER A 142 8.21 4.32 -6.93
N LEU A 143 6.95 4.36 -7.32
CA LEU A 143 5.80 4.15 -6.46
C LEU A 143 4.84 3.25 -7.23
N ASP A 144 4.65 2.01 -6.81
CA ASP A 144 3.54 1.17 -7.25
C ASP A 144 2.82 0.63 -6.02
N THR A 145 1.52 0.92 -5.86
CA THR A 145 0.76 0.42 -4.70
C THR A 145 0.65 -1.11 -4.67
N ARG A 146 1.02 -1.80 -5.75
CA ARG A 146 1.21 -3.26 -5.76
C ARG A 146 2.34 -3.74 -4.87
N ASP A 147 3.39 -2.94 -4.67
CA ASP A 147 4.51 -3.27 -3.77
C ASP A 147 4.04 -3.43 -2.31
N MET A 148 2.88 -2.87 -1.99
CA MET A 148 2.19 -3.04 -0.70
C MET A 148 1.09 -4.11 -0.76
N LYS A 149 0.25 -4.07 -1.79
CA LYS A 149 -0.94 -4.94 -1.89
C LYS A 149 -0.60 -6.40 -2.17
N ASP A 150 0.38 -6.66 -3.02
CA ASP A 150 0.67 -8.01 -3.50
C ASP A 150 1.30 -8.88 -2.41
N PRO A 151 2.26 -8.40 -1.58
CA PRO A 151 2.77 -9.17 -0.44
C PRO A 151 1.67 -9.55 0.57
N LEU A 152 0.78 -8.60 0.89
CA LEU A 152 -0.36 -8.86 1.80
C LEU A 152 -1.31 -9.90 1.25
N ARG A 153 -1.73 -9.75 -0.02
CA ARG A 153 -2.61 -10.70 -0.71
C ARG A 153 -1.98 -12.09 -0.78
N LYS A 154 -0.70 -12.16 -1.13
CA LYS A 154 0.05 -13.41 -1.22
C LYS A 154 0.12 -14.12 0.13
N ALA A 155 0.37 -13.38 1.22
CA ALA A 155 0.39 -13.95 2.56
C ALA A 155 -1.00 -14.49 2.96
N VAL A 156 -2.07 -13.75 2.70
CA VAL A 156 -3.46 -14.18 3.00
C VAL A 156 -3.85 -15.42 2.20
N VAL A 157 -3.70 -15.36 0.87
CA VAL A 157 -4.09 -16.46 -0.03
C VAL A 157 -3.22 -17.70 0.17
N GLY A 158 -1.92 -17.50 0.42
CA GLY A 158 -0.99 -18.58 0.77
C GLY A 158 -1.30 -19.26 2.10
N SER A 159 -1.99 -18.56 3.01
CA SER A 159 -2.47 -19.12 4.29
C SER A 159 -3.82 -19.84 4.18
N GLY A 160 -4.36 -19.97 2.95
CA GLY A 160 -5.67 -20.59 2.70
C GLY A 160 -6.88 -19.68 2.98
N TRP A 161 -6.68 -18.36 3.08
CA TRP A 161 -7.75 -17.38 3.29
C TRP A 161 -8.05 -16.60 2.01
N GLY A 162 -9.28 -16.15 1.84
CA GLY A 162 -9.66 -15.23 0.76
C GLY A 162 -9.27 -13.78 1.10
N TRP A 163 -9.00 -12.99 0.07
CA TRP A 163 -8.83 -11.53 0.19
C TRP A 163 -10.05 -10.84 -0.41
N ARG A 164 -10.71 -9.96 0.34
CA ARG A 164 -11.89 -9.25 -0.16
C ARG A 164 -11.74 -7.74 -0.03
N GLY A 165 -11.66 -7.05 -1.16
CA GLY A 165 -11.66 -5.59 -1.17
C GLY A 165 -13.04 -5.03 -0.84
N VAL A 166 -13.11 -4.07 0.09
CA VAL A 166 -14.34 -3.41 0.53
C VAL A 166 -14.17 -1.90 0.62
N LEU A 167 -15.27 -1.15 0.46
CA LEU A 167 -15.27 0.31 0.65
C LEU A 167 -15.32 0.74 2.13
N LYS A 168 -15.78 -0.17 2.99
CA LYS A 168 -15.90 0.00 4.45
C LYS A 168 -15.71 -1.35 5.15
N LEU A 169 -15.13 -1.33 6.34
CA LEU A 169 -15.03 -2.48 7.24
C LEU A 169 -16.30 -2.59 8.10
#